data_AF-A0A8R2A7B4-F1
#
_entry.id   AF-A0A8R2A7B4-F1
#
_cell.length_a   1.000
_cell.length_b   1.000
_cell.length_c   1.000
_cell.angle_alpha   90.00
_cell.angle_beta   90.00
_cell.angle_gamma   90.00
#
_symmetry.space_group_name_H-M   'P 1'
#
loop_
_entity.id
_entity.type
_entity.pdbx_description
1 polymer ?
#
loop_
_entity_poly.entity_id
_entity_poly.type
_entity_poly.pdbx_seq_one_letter_code
_entity_poly.pdbx_strand_id
1 'polypeptide(L)'
;MSNDFLQFCKSIAIHGASTKDYHKRYEILKISGILERPNSEMSGVQCYDAQCNIQNLIKQLKVISGKKNINCDRCSLVNNEYLNLLSPNMKIIGAKGFTKEILEEEIHKYISTKQELCNSCDHYIETIYEVEPHIFIDVDLLGYYGDANCKISSIPTTIMIYKNQFSLLGIVDFIGNSILEVNQTMGHYTAYIRRSDNWEHHDDLKKKTRRVSSEQIINPHILIYVMM
;
A
#
# COMPACT_ATOMS: atom_id res chain seq x y z
N MET A 1 -14.27 7.56 -14.50
CA MET A 1 -14.55 6.10 -14.55
C MET A 1 -14.84 5.63 -13.14
N SER A 2 -15.87 4.82 -12.94
CA SER A 2 -16.14 4.17 -11.65
C SER A 2 -15.15 3.02 -11.46
N ASN A 3 -14.41 2.99 -10.35
CA ASN A 3 -13.57 1.83 -9.99
C ASN A 3 -14.45 0.83 -9.23
N ASP A 4 -14.77 -0.30 -9.85
CA ASP A 4 -15.70 -1.31 -9.31
C ASP A 4 -15.23 -1.90 -7.98
N PHE A 5 -13.92 -2.01 -7.78
CA PHE A 5 -13.35 -2.43 -6.51
C PHE A 5 -13.60 -1.39 -5.41
N LEU A 6 -13.39 -0.10 -5.68
CA LEU A 6 -13.68 0.95 -4.69
C LEU A 6 -15.18 1.02 -4.33
N GLN A 7 -16.07 0.82 -5.31
CA GLN A 7 -17.51 0.71 -5.03
C GLN A 7 -17.86 -0.51 -4.18
N PHE A 8 -17.20 -1.63 -4.44
CA PHE A 8 -17.33 -2.84 -3.62
C PHE A 8 -16.84 -2.62 -2.18
N CYS A 9 -15.65 -2.04 -1.99
CA CYS A 9 -15.13 -1.68 -0.68
C CYS A 9 -16.07 -0.73 0.07
N LYS A 10 -16.62 0.27 -0.62
CA LYS A 10 -17.61 1.19 -0.04
C LYS A 10 -18.86 0.45 0.44
N SER A 11 -19.37 -0.49 -0.35
CA SER A 11 -20.52 -1.31 0.03
C SER A 11 -20.26 -2.14 1.30
N ILE A 12 -19.11 -2.83 1.36
CA ILE A 12 -18.72 -3.59 2.55
C ILE A 12 -18.57 -2.67 3.76
N ALA A 13 -17.95 -1.51 3.59
CA ALA A 13 -17.73 -0.58 4.69
C ALA A 13 -19.04 -0.06 5.30
N ILE A 14 -20.11 0.09 4.51
CA ILE A 14 -21.41 0.59 4.96
C ILE A 14 -22.27 -0.54 5.53
N HIS A 15 -22.27 -1.70 4.87
CA HIS A 15 -23.25 -2.76 5.14
C HIS A 15 -22.68 -3.99 5.86
N GLY A 16 -21.35 -4.07 6.01
CA GLY A 16 -20.66 -5.28 6.43
C GLY A 16 -20.52 -6.30 5.29
N ALA A 17 -19.73 -7.34 5.52
CA ALA A 17 -19.53 -8.41 4.55
C ALA A 17 -20.58 -9.53 4.70
N SER A 18 -21.11 -10.01 3.58
CA SER A 18 -21.98 -11.19 3.49
C SER A 18 -21.37 -12.26 2.57
N THR A 19 -21.96 -13.45 2.53
CA THR A 19 -21.59 -14.50 1.57
C THR A 19 -21.71 -14.03 0.12
N LYS A 20 -22.71 -13.19 -0.19
CA LYS A 20 -22.88 -12.60 -1.52
C LYS A 20 -21.72 -11.67 -1.88
N ASP A 21 -21.22 -10.90 -0.91
CA ASP A 21 -20.08 -10.01 -1.12
C ASP A 21 -18.79 -10.81 -1.36
N TYR A 22 -18.67 -12.02 -0.80
CA TYR A 22 -17.55 -12.91 -1.11
C TYR A 22 -17.54 -13.38 -2.56
N HIS A 23 -18.70 -13.75 -3.11
CA HIS A 23 -18.81 -14.06 -4.53
C HIS A 23 -18.48 -12.83 -5.39
N LYS A 24 -18.99 -11.65 -5.02
CA LYS A 24 -18.66 -10.42 -5.74
C LYS A 24 -17.17 -10.07 -5.67
N ARG A 25 -16.51 -10.32 -4.53
CA ARG A 25 -15.06 -10.20 -4.38
C ARG A 25 -14.34 -11.11 -5.35
N TYR A 26 -14.73 -12.39 -5.41
CA TYR A 26 -14.14 -13.36 -6.33
C TYR A 26 -14.25 -12.88 -7.78
N GLU A 27 -15.42 -12.43 -8.22
CA GLU A 27 -15.60 -11.92 -9.58
C GLU A 27 -14.70 -10.71 -9.86
N ILE A 28 -14.57 -9.77 -8.91
CA ILE A 28 -13.67 -8.62 -9.07
C ILE A 28 -12.21 -9.07 -9.21
N LEU A 29 -11.76 -9.98 -8.34
CA LEU A 29 -10.38 -10.50 -8.36
C LEU A 29 -10.09 -11.33 -9.63
N LYS A 30 -11.10 -12.02 -10.15
CA LYS A 30 -11.02 -12.76 -11.41
C LYS A 30 -10.92 -11.81 -12.60
N ILE A 31 -11.81 -10.82 -12.70
CA ILE A 31 -11.82 -9.83 -13.80
C ILE A 31 -10.53 -9.01 -13.84
N SER A 32 -9.93 -8.73 -12.68
CA SER A 32 -8.64 -8.03 -12.63
C SER A 32 -7.44 -8.90 -13.00
N GLY A 33 -7.63 -10.19 -13.29
CA GLY A 33 -6.57 -11.14 -13.62
C GLY A 33 -5.65 -11.50 -12.44
N ILE A 34 -6.00 -11.09 -11.20
CA ILE A 34 -5.19 -11.39 -9.99
C ILE A 34 -5.09 -12.90 -9.78
N LEU A 35 -6.14 -13.61 -10.14
CA LEU A 35 -6.31 -15.05 -9.89
C LEU A 35 -5.85 -15.93 -11.06
N GLU A 36 -5.45 -15.35 -12.19
CA GLU A 36 -5.07 -16.11 -13.38
C GLU A 36 -3.57 -16.44 -13.38
N ARG A 37 -3.24 -17.73 -13.48
CA ARG A 37 -1.87 -18.17 -13.78
C ARG A 37 -1.65 -18.19 -15.29
N PRO A 38 -0.55 -17.63 -15.81
CA PRO A 38 -0.05 -18.05 -17.10
C PRO A 38 0.44 -19.51 -16.92
N ASN A 39 -0.22 -20.47 -17.60
CA ASN A 39 0.29 -21.85 -17.86
C ASN A 39 0.00 -22.99 -16.85
N SER A 40 -1.07 -22.98 -16.05
CA SER A 40 -1.45 -24.20 -15.30
C SER A 40 -2.64 -24.93 -15.94
N GLU A 41 -2.40 -25.56 -17.09
CA GLU A 41 -3.28 -26.60 -17.63
C GLU A 41 -3.03 -27.92 -16.86
N MET A 42 -3.48 -28.00 -15.61
CA MET A 42 -3.80 -29.29 -15.00
C MET A 42 -5.31 -29.45 -15.07
N SER A 43 -5.78 -30.35 -15.93
CA SER A 43 -7.21 -30.55 -16.16
C SER A 43 -7.96 -30.81 -14.85
N GLY A 44 -8.98 -30.00 -14.58
CA GLY A 44 -9.88 -30.17 -13.44
C GLY A 44 -9.47 -29.49 -12.12
N VAL A 45 -8.31 -28.83 -12.04
CA VAL A 45 -7.89 -28.07 -10.85
C VAL A 45 -7.57 -26.63 -11.24
N GLN A 46 -8.35 -25.66 -10.75
CA GLN A 46 -7.97 -24.25 -10.82
C GLN A 46 -6.82 -23.99 -9.84
N CYS A 47 -5.61 -23.85 -10.37
CA CYS A 47 -4.43 -23.49 -9.59
C CYS A 47 -4.31 -21.95 -9.54
N TYR A 48 -4.50 -21.38 -8.36
CA TYR A 48 -4.31 -19.95 -8.11
C TYR A 48 -2.85 -19.66 -7.75
N ASP A 49 -2.33 -18.51 -8.17
CA ASP A 49 -1.03 -18.06 -7.69
C ASP A 49 -1.12 -17.53 -6.25
N ALA A 50 -0.43 -18.18 -5.33
CA ALA A 50 -0.35 -17.78 -3.93
C ALA A 50 0.74 -16.71 -3.70
N GLN A 51 1.48 -16.29 -4.74
CA GLN A 51 2.47 -15.20 -4.67
C GLN A 51 1.85 -13.80 -4.62
N CYS A 52 0.57 -13.69 -4.24
CA CYS A 52 -0.12 -12.41 -4.09
C CYS A 52 0.36 -11.68 -2.83
N ASN A 53 1.46 -10.93 -2.95
CA ASN A 53 1.83 -9.96 -1.92
C ASN A 53 0.96 -8.69 -2.06
N ILE A 54 0.84 -7.93 -0.97
CA ILE A 54 -0.05 -6.77 -0.92
C ILE A 54 0.34 -5.67 -1.93
N GLN A 55 1.63 -5.51 -2.24
CA GLN A 55 2.13 -4.57 -3.24
C GLN A 55 1.61 -4.91 -4.64
N ASN A 56 1.68 -6.19 -5.02
CA ASN A 56 1.20 -6.67 -6.32
C ASN A 56 -0.32 -6.51 -6.41
N LEU A 57 -1.04 -6.81 -5.32
CA LEU A 57 -2.48 -6.58 -5.25
C LEU A 57 -2.83 -5.10 -5.48
N ILE A 58 -2.17 -4.16 -4.80
CA ILE A 58 -2.41 -2.71 -4.98
C ILE A 58 -2.14 -2.27 -6.43
N LYS A 59 -1.06 -2.77 -7.05
CA LYS A 59 -0.75 -2.50 -8.47
C LYS A 59 -1.86 -2.99 -9.40
N GLN A 60 -2.36 -4.21 -9.20
CA GLN A 60 -3.40 -4.82 -10.02
C GLN A 60 -4.77 -4.15 -9.84
N LEU A 61 -5.04 -3.59 -8.65
CA LEU A 61 -6.23 -2.79 -8.37
C LEU A 61 -6.20 -1.38 -9.00
N LYS A 62 -5.07 -1.00 -9.63
CA LYS A 62 -4.87 0.29 -10.33
C LYS A 62 -5.19 1.49 -9.46
N VAL A 63 -4.87 1.40 -8.17
CA VAL A 63 -4.99 2.51 -7.22
C VAL A 63 -3.72 3.33 -7.27
N ILE A 64 -3.83 4.66 -7.30
CA ILE A 64 -2.71 5.58 -7.55
C ILE A 64 -2.54 6.46 -6.31
N SER A 65 -1.33 6.45 -5.74
CA SER A 65 -0.90 7.33 -4.64
C SER A 65 -0.27 8.62 -5.15
N GLY A 66 0.23 8.65 -6.39
CA GLY A 66 0.82 9.84 -6.97
C GLY A 66 1.20 9.68 -8.44
N LYS A 67 1.68 10.77 -9.03
CA LYS A 67 2.13 10.86 -10.42
C LYS A 67 3.50 11.53 -10.46
N LYS A 68 4.36 11.03 -11.33
CA LYS A 68 5.62 11.65 -11.70
C LYS A 68 5.48 12.15 -13.14
N ASN A 69 5.51 13.47 -13.29
CA ASN A 69 5.46 14.15 -14.58
C ASN A 69 6.90 14.29 -15.11
N ILE A 70 7.13 13.77 -16.30
CA ILE A 70 8.40 13.83 -17.03
C ILE A 70 8.16 14.72 -18.25
N ASN A 71 8.85 15.86 -18.31
CA ASN A 71 8.84 16.74 -19.46
C ASN A 71 10.28 17.02 -19.92
N CYS A 72 10.57 16.75 -21.20
CA CYS A 72 11.85 17.06 -21.81
C CYS A 72 11.71 18.16 -22.86
N ASP A 73 12.20 19.36 -22.55
CA ASP A 73 12.12 20.51 -23.45
C ASP A 73 12.95 20.34 -24.73
N ARG A 74 13.89 19.38 -24.76
CA ARG A 74 14.78 19.14 -25.91
C ARG A 74 14.14 18.26 -26.99
N CYS A 75 13.51 17.15 -26.60
CA CYS A 75 12.91 16.19 -27.54
C CYS A 75 11.38 16.20 -27.49
N SER A 76 10.78 17.10 -26.70
CA SER A 76 9.33 17.21 -26.49
C SER A 76 8.68 15.92 -25.96
N LEU A 77 9.46 15.06 -25.30
CA LEU A 77 8.91 13.90 -24.59
C LEU A 77 8.11 14.40 -23.39
N VAL A 78 6.82 14.06 -23.37
CA VAL A 78 5.94 14.23 -22.23
C VAL A 78 5.45 12.84 -21.82
N ASN A 79 5.75 12.45 -20.58
CA ASN A 79 5.34 11.17 -20.04
C ASN A 79 4.88 11.31 -18.59
N ASN A 80 3.95 10.46 -18.18
CA ASN A 80 3.46 10.40 -16.80
C ASN A 80 3.65 8.98 -16.27
N GLU A 81 4.41 8.85 -15.19
CA GLU A 81 4.56 7.60 -14.46
C GLU A 81 3.62 7.62 -13.24
N TYR A 82 2.85 6.55 -13.07
CA TYR A 82 1.93 6.43 -11.94
C TYR A 82 2.59 5.67 -10.80
N LEU A 83 2.49 6.23 -9.61
CA LEU A 83 2.96 5.61 -8.38
C LEU A 83 1.77 4.97 -7.67
N ASN A 84 1.72 3.65 -7.63
CA ASN A 84 0.68 2.95 -6.87
C ASN A 84 0.90 3.07 -5.35
N LEU A 85 2.17 3.09 -4.94
CA LEU A 85 2.64 3.12 -3.55
C LEU A 85 3.88 4.01 -3.46
N LEU A 86 4.07 4.62 -2.29
CA LEU A 86 5.28 5.34 -1.93
C LEU A 86 6.20 4.40 -1.15
N SER A 87 7.47 4.34 -1.52
CA SER A 87 8.47 3.50 -0.85
C SER A 87 9.62 4.36 -0.30
N PRO A 88 9.40 5.08 0.82
CA PRO A 88 10.47 5.83 1.46
C PRO A 88 11.55 4.86 1.99
N ASN A 89 12.72 5.40 2.36
CA ASN A 89 13.86 4.56 2.72
C ASN A 89 13.66 3.86 4.08
N MET A 90 13.16 2.63 4.04
CA MET A 90 12.92 1.82 5.24
C MET A 90 14.18 1.53 6.05
N LYS A 91 15.36 1.52 5.42
CA LYS A 91 16.63 1.36 6.15
C LYS A 91 16.91 2.55 7.07
N ILE A 92 16.63 3.77 6.60
CA ILE A 92 16.81 4.99 7.41
C ILE A 92 15.74 5.06 8.51
N ILE A 93 14.48 4.77 8.16
CA ILE A 93 13.37 4.74 9.13
C ILE A 93 13.63 3.69 10.22
N GLY A 94 14.01 2.47 9.85
CA GLY A 94 14.34 1.40 10.79
C GLY A 94 15.51 1.76 11.70
N ALA A 95 16.56 2.40 11.17
CA ALA A 95 17.75 2.78 11.95
C ALA A 95 17.53 3.97 12.88
N LYS A 96 16.71 4.95 12.48
CA LYS A 96 16.46 6.18 13.25
C LYS A 96 15.19 6.13 14.11
N GLY A 97 14.35 5.13 13.90
CA GLY A 97 13.05 4.98 14.53
C GLY A 97 11.90 5.49 13.66
N PHE A 98 10.74 4.86 13.84
CA PHE A 98 9.51 5.19 13.12
C PHE A 98 8.82 6.44 13.72
N THR A 99 9.47 7.60 13.61
CA THR A 99 8.88 8.88 14.07
C THR A 99 8.24 9.63 12.91
N LYS A 100 7.39 10.62 13.24
CA LYS A 100 6.73 11.49 12.26
C LYS A 100 7.74 12.23 11.40
N GLU A 101 8.75 12.81 12.04
CA GLU A 101 9.77 13.64 11.40
C GLU A 101 10.60 12.82 10.40
N ILE A 102 11.01 11.61 10.79
CA ILE A 102 11.80 10.73 9.92
C ILE A 102 10.95 10.20 8.75
N LEU A 103 9.69 9.82 9.00
CA LEU A 103 8.80 9.37 7.94
C LEU A 103 8.55 10.50 6.92
N GLU A 104 8.23 11.71 7.38
CA GLU A 104 8.04 12.87 6.51
C GLU A 104 9.30 13.19 5.70
N GLU A 105 10.47 13.24 6.35
CA GLU A 105 11.76 13.48 5.70
C GLU A 105 12.01 12.49 4.56
N GLU A 106 11.84 11.19 4.81
CA GLU A 106 12.09 10.16 3.81
C GLU A 106 11.02 10.12 2.71
N ILE A 107 9.77 10.46 3.00
CA ILE A 107 8.74 10.68 1.98
C ILE A 107 9.12 11.86 1.09
N HIS A 108 9.46 13.02 1.66
CA HIS A 108 9.84 14.20 0.88
C HIS A 108 11.06 13.93 0.01
N LYS A 109 12.06 13.17 0.49
CA LYS A 109 13.18 12.72 -0.35
C LYS A 109 12.72 11.79 -1.48
N TYR A 110 11.80 10.88 -1.20
CA TYR A 110 11.26 9.95 -2.21
C TYR A 110 10.58 10.72 -3.36
N ILE A 111 9.69 11.67 -3.03
CA ILE A 111 8.93 12.50 -3.99
C ILE A 111 9.60 13.85 -4.30
N SER A 112 10.86 14.03 -3.95
CA SER A 112 11.58 15.27 -4.27
C SER A 112 11.82 15.35 -5.77
N THR A 113 11.79 16.57 -6.28
CA THR A 113 12.20 16.87 -7.63
C THR A 113 13.65 16.44 -7.85
N LYS A 114 13.87 15.61 -8.87
CA LYS A 114 15.18 15.05 -9.21
C LYS A 114 15.54 15.40 -10.64
N GLN A 115 16.83 15.66 -10.85
CA GLN A 115 17.41 15.62 -12.19
C GLN A 115 17.62 14.18 -12.60
N GLU A 116 17.03 13.79 -13.72
CA GLU A 116 17.18 12.47 -14.31
C GLU A 116 17.54 12.60 -15.79
N LEU A 117 18.07 11.54 -16.40
CA LEU A 117 18.34 11.54 -17.84
C LEU A 117 17.05 11.20 -18.60
N CYS A 118 16.75 11.97 -19.64
CA CYS A 118 15.68 11.66 -20.57
C CYS A 118 15.99 10.37 -21.34
N ASN A 119 15.15 9.35 -21.19
CA ASN A 119 15.30 8.05 -21.85
C ASN A 119 15.33 8.10 -23.39
N SER A 120 14.98 9.23 -24.01
CA SER A 120 14.95 9.38 -25.47
C SER A 120 16.10 10.20 -26.04
N CYS A 121 16.73 11.09 -25.27
CA CYS A 121 17.77 12.00 -25.80
C CYS A 121 18.92 12.30 -24.84
N ASP A 122 18.99 11.61 -23.71
CA ASP A 122 20.02 11.71 -22.67
C ASP A 122 20.24 13.14 -22.13
N HIS A 123 19.27 14.04 -22.33
CA HIS A 123 19.28 15.36 -21.71
C HIS A 123 18.76 15.28 -20.28
N TYR A 124 19.36 16.05 -19.38
CA TYR A 124 18.87 16.15 -18.01
C TYR A 124 17.49 16.81 -18.00
N ILE A 125 16.56 16.19 -17.30
CA ILE A 125 15.19 16.65 -17.12
C ILE A 125 14.89 16.79 -15.64
N GLU A 126 14.02 17.75 -15.34
CA GLU A 126 13.47 17.91 -14.00
C GLU A 126 12.15 17.14 -13.91
N THR A 127 12.02 16.32 -12.88
CA THR A 127 10.84 15.49 -12.63
C THR A 127 9.99 16.09 -11.54
N ILE A 128 8.68 16.21 -11.77
CA ILE A 128 7.75 16.81 -10.80
C ILE A 128 6.83 15.71 -10.27
N TYR A 129 6.67 15.67 -8.95
CA TYR A 129 5.80 14.70 -8.28
C TYR A 129 4.53 15.38 -7.77
N GLU A 130 3.41 14.72 -8.00
CA GLU A 130 2.10 15.09 -7.44
C GLU A 130 1.57 13.89 -6.64
N VAL A 131 1.08 14.15 -5.43
CA VAL A 131 0.46 13.11 -4.59
C VAL A 131 -1.06 13.19 -4.70
N GLU A 132 -1.71 12.02 -4.69
CA GLU A 132 -3.16 11.92 -4.70
C GLU A 132 -3.73 12.13 -3.28
N PRO A 133 -5.05 12.43 -3.14
CA PRO A 133 -5.71 12.60 -1.84
C PRO A 133 -5.67 11.37 -0.92
N HIS A 134 -5.28 10.22 -1.44
CA HIS A 134 -5.06 8.99 -0.69
C HIS A 134 -3.72 8.42 -1.12
N ILE A 135 -2.95 7.94 -0.16
CA ILE A 135 -1.62 7.38 -0.42
C ILE A 135 -1.45 6.07 0.33
N PHE A 136 -0.75 5.15 -0.32
CA PHE A 136 -0.26 3.90 0.25
C PHE A 136 1.23 4.04 0.44
N ILE A 137 1.72 3.75 1.64
CA ILE A 137 3.14 3.75 1.97
C ILE A 137 3.55 2.31 2.26
N ASP A 138 4.54 1.84 1.52
CA ASP A 138 5.12 0.53 1.64
C ASP A 138 6.13 0.49 2.78
N VAL A 139 5.91 -0.40 3.74
CA VAL A 139 6.70 -0.51 4.98
C VAL A 139 7.08 -1.96 5.30
N ASP A 140 6.88 -2.89 4.37
CA ASP A 140 7.17 -4.32 4.54
C ASP A 140 8.65 -4.62 4.87
N LEU A 141 9.58 -3.80 4.39
CA LEU A 141 11.01 -3.91 4.65
C LEU A 141 11.43 -3.38 6.03
N LEU A 142 10.50 -2.84 6.83
CA LEU A 142 10.82 -2.40 8.19
C LEU A 142 11.41 -3.56 9.01
N GLY A 143 10.83 -4.76 8.89
CA GLY A 143 11.33 -5.95 9.58
C GLY A 143 12.62 -6.55 9.03
N TYR A 144 13.08 -6.10 7.86
CA TYR A 144 14.39 -6.45 7.34
C TYR A 144 15.49 -5.54 7.90
N TYR A 145 15.20 -4.24 8.08
CA TYR A 145 16.19 -3.24 8.50
C TYR A 145 16.12 -2.82 9.98
N GLY A 146 15.06 -3.22 10.68
CA GLY A 146 14.82 -2.92 12.10
C GLY A 146 13.92 -3.99 12.75
N ASP A 147 13.20 -3.61 13.80
CA ASP A 147 12.23 -4.51 14.43
C ASP A 147 11.05 -4.74 13.47
N ALA A 148 10.77 -6.01 13.17
CA ALA A 148 9.62 -6.41 12.33
C ALA A 148 8.26 -6.04 12.94
N ASN A 149 8.25 -5.66 14.21
CA ASN A 149 7.04 -5.46 14.96
C ASN A 149 7.07 -4.07 15.61
N CYS A 150 5.97 -3.33 15.52
CA CYS A 150 5.81 -2.06 16.19
C CYS A 150 4.42 -1.97 16.85
N LYS A 151 4.25 -1.03 17.78
CA LYS A 151 2.93 -0.73 18.34
C LYS A 151 2.18 0.17 17.37
N ILE A 152 0.85 0.03 17.28
CA ILE A 152 0.02 0.96 16.52
C ILE A 152 0.27 2.42 16.95
N SER A 153 0.45 2.67 18.25
CA SER A 153 0.76 3.99 18.83
C SER A 153 2.08 4.59 18.38
N SER A 154 3.02 3.79 17.87
CA SER A 154 4.29 4.27 17.35
C SER A 154 4.16 4.85 15.94
N ILE A 155 3.12 4.47 15.19
CA ILE A 155 2.93 4.96 13.82
C ILE A 155 2.30 6.36 13.89
N PRO A 156 2.90 7.36 13.21
CA PRO A 156 2.35 8.71 13.16
C PRO A 156 0.89 8.71 12.72
N THR A 157 0.03 9.35 13.50
CA THR A 157 -1.40 9.45 13.16
C THR A 157 -1.68 10.52 12.11
N THR A 158 -0.74 11.44 11.93
CA THR A 158 -0.78 12.51 10.93
C THR A 158 0.61 12.74 10.37
N ILE A 159 0.69 13.07 9.09
CA ILE A 159 1.92 13.47 8.40
C ILE A 159 1.66 14.66 7.49
N MET A 160 2.71 15.42 7.20
CA MET A 160 2.72 16.54 6.26
C MET A 160 3.45 16.14 4.99
N ILE A 161 2.77 16.24 3.85
CA ILE A 161 3.39 16.06 2.53
C ILE A 161 3.23 17.36 1.77
N TYR A 162 4.35 18.02 1.50
CA TYR A 162 4.39 19.42 1.07
C TYR A 162 3.61 20.33 2.04
N LYS A 163 2.47 20.88 1.62
CA LYS A 163 1.60 21.75 2.44
C LYS A 163 0.29 21.07 2.85
N ASN A 164 0.11 19.79 2.49
CA ASN A 164 -1.11 19.05 2.73
C ASN A 164 -0.92 18.15 3.96
N GLN A 165 -1.91 18.16 4.85
CA GLN A 165 -1.95 17.28 6.00
C GLN A 165 -2.69 16.00 5.64
N PHE A 166 -2.09 14.87 5.98
CA PHE A 166 -2.65 13.55 5.79
C PHE A 166 -2.87 12.89 7.14
N SER A 167 -3.97 12.16 7.28
CA SER A 167 -4.33 11.37 8.46
C SER A 167 -4.27 9.89 8.16
N LEU A 168 -3.67 9.14 9.09
CA LEU A 168 -3.60 7.68 9.02
C LEU A 168 -5.01 7.10 9.14
N LEU A 169 -5.45 6.41 8.09
CA LEU A 169 -6.77 5.79 7.99
C LEU A 169 -6.70 4.29 8.30
N GLY A 170 -5.66 3.61 7.83
CA GLY A 170 -5.59 2.16 7.96
C GLY A 170 -4.18 1.60 7.81
N ILE A 171 -4.02 0.37 8.28
CA ILE A 171 -2.78 -0.38 8.27
C ILE A 171 -3.11 -1.78 7.75
N VAL A 172 -2.34 -2.26 6.79
CA VAL A 172 -2.34 -3.67 6.39
C VAL A 172 -1.21 -4.36 7.14
N ASP A 173 -1.57 -5.35 7.95
CA ASP A 173 -0.71 -6.11 8.85
C ASP A 173 -0.49 -7.51 8.29
N PHE A 174 0.74 -8.03 8.40
CA PHE A 174 1.08 -9.38 7.95
C PHE A 174 1.44 -10.27 9.13
N ILE A 175 0.64 -11.31 9.32
CA ILE A 175 0.85 -12.35 10.31
C ILE A 175 1.49 -13.54 9.59
N GLY A 176 2.79 -13.72 9.76
CA GLY A 176 3.53 -14.80 9.13
C GLY A 176 4.95 -14.91 9.67
N ASN A 177 5.73 -15.77 9.01
CA ASN A 177 7.14 -15.94 9.34
C ASN A 177 7.95 -14.68 9.00
N SER A 178 9.11 -14.53 9.66
CA SER A 178 10.03 -13.42 9.41
C SER A 178 10.43 -13.37 7.93
N ILE A 179 10.60 -12.16 7.39
CA ILE A 179 11.08 -11.95 6.02
C ILE A 179 12.47 -12.55 5.78
N LEU A 180 13.22 -12.84 6.85
CA LEU A 180 14.51 -13.53 6.81
C LEU A 180 14.37 -15.03 6.49
N GLU A 181 13.17 -15.60 6.62
CA GLU A 181 12.85 -17.00 6.30
C GLU A 181 12.32 -17.12 4.86
N VAL A 182 13.13 -16.67 3.90
CA VAL A 182 12.81 -16.43 2.48
C VAL A 182 12.15 -17.63 1.76
N ASN A 183 12.38 -18.86 2.23
CA ASN A 183 11.87 -20.08 1.62
C ASN A 183 10.53 -20.57 2.22
N GLN A 184 9.96 -19.87 3.21
CA GLN A 184 8.76 -20.27 3.94
C GLN A 184 7.84 -19.09 4.31
N THR A 185 7.80 -18.02 3.51
CA THR A 185 6.89 -16.89 3.76
C THR A 185 5.46 -17.24 3.38
N MET A 186 4.83 -18.10 4.17
CA MET A 186 3.38 -18.24 4.24
C MET A 186 2.87 -17.39 5.39
N GLY A 187 1.77 -16.68 5.15
CA GLY A 187 1.16 -15.85 6.17
C GLY A 187 -0.21 -15.37 5.77
N HIS A 188 -0.72 -14.44 6.57
CA HIS A 188 -2.09 -13.97 6.52
C HIS A 188 -2.11 -12.45 6.67
N TYR A 189 -2.84 -11.77 5.79
CA TYR A 189 -3.02 -10.34 5.88
C TYR A 189 -4.27 -10.00 6.70
N THR A 190 -4.12 -9.11 7.67
CA THR A 190 -5.24 -8.49 8.38
C THR A 190 -5.17 -6.98 8.26
N ALA A 191 -6.23 -6.28 8.67
CA ALA A 191 -6.28 -4.82 8.58
C ALA A 191 -6.66 -4.18 9.92
N TYR A 192 -6.02 -3.05 10.21
CA TYR A 192 -6.39 -2.18 11.32
C TYR A 192 -6.89 -0.86 10.75
N ILE A 193 -8.12 -0.49 11.08
CA ILE A 193 -8.78 0.72 10.57
C ILE A 193 -8.97 1.70 11.72
N ARG A 194 -8.61 2.96 11.48
CA ARG A 194 -8.81 4.04 12.43
C ARG A 194 -10.17 4.69 12.22
N ARG A 195 -10.98 4.74 13.27
CA ARG A 195 -12.27 5.44 13.34
C ARG A 195 -12.19 6.47 14.45
N SER A 196 -11.88 7.72 14.10
CA SER A 196 -11.53 8.78 15.06
C SER A 196 -10.33 8.34 15.92
N ASP A 197 -10.49 8.19 17.23
CA ASP A 197 -9.41 7.74 18.12
C ASP A 197 -9.46 6.24 18.43
N ASN A 198 -10.33 5.50 17.74
CA ASN A 198 -10.50 4.06 17.94
C ASN A 198 -9.86 3.27 16.81
N TRP A 199 -9.33 2.10 17.16
CA TRP A 199 -8.80 1.13 16.21
C TRP A 199 -9.69 -0.08 16.14
N GLU A 200 -10.02 -0.50 14.92
CA GLU A 200 -10.79 -1.69 14.61
C GLU A 200 -9.91 -2.69 13.87
N HIS A 201 -9.86 -3.92 14.34
CA HIS A 201 -9.18 -5.03 13.68
C HIS A 201 -10.18 -5.80 12.81
N HIS A 202 -9.81 -6.00 11.56
CA HIS A 202 -10.54 -6.71 10.52
C HIS A 202 -9.71 -7.91 10.06
N ASP A 203 -10.30 -9.10 10.15
CA ASP A 203 -9.66 -10.37 9.85
C ASP A 203 -10.68 -11.28 9.14
N ASP A 204 -10.61 -11.25 7.80
CA ASP A 204 -11.49 -11.96 6.86
C ASP A 204 -12.99 -11.91 7.22
N LEU A 205 -13.58 -13.09 7.47
CA LEU A 205 -15.00 -13.33 7.68
C LEU A 205 -15.42 -13.18 9.14
N LYS A 206 -14.55 -12.69 10.02
CA LYS A 206 -14.95 -12.43 11.41
C LYS A 206 -16.06 -11.39 11.41
N LYS A 207 -17.29 -11.87 11.66
CA LYS A 207 -18.54 -11.09 11.59
C LYS A 207 -18.56 -9.82 12.45
N LYS A 208 -17.73 -9.77 13.49
CA LYS A 208 -17.60 -8.61 14.36
C LYS A 208 -16.18 -8.07 14.24
N THR A 209 -16.08 -6.79 13.87
CA THR A 209 -14.86 -6.02 14.05
C THR A 209 -14.53 -5.97 15.53
N ARG A 210 -13.26 -6.13 15.86
CA ARG A 210 -12.79 -6.06 17.24
C ARG A 210 -12.14 -4.72 17.46
N ARG A 211 -12.59 -3.95 18.45
CA ARG A 211 -11.84 -2.78 18.90
C ARG A 211 -10.53 -3.24 19.52
N VAL A 212 -9.44 -2.60 19.14
CA VAL A 212 -8.09 -2.90 19.65
C VAL A 212 -7.45 -1.67 20.28
N SER A 213 -6.48 -1.93 21.16
CA SER A 213 -5.67 -0.90 21.79
C SER A 213 -4.63 -0.36 20.81
N SER A 214 -4.24 0.91 20.95
CA SER A 214 -3.08 1.46 20.26
C SER A 214 -1.77 0.78 20.67
N GLU A 215 -1.75 0.08 21.81
CA GLU A 215 -0.59 -0.70 22.28
C GLU A 215 -0.48 -2.07 21.61
N GLN A 216 -1.42 -2.44 20.73
CA GLN A 216 -1.34 -3.67 19.95
C GLN A 216 -0.07 -3.67 19.10
N ILE A 217 0.69 -4.76 19.19
CA ILE A 217 1.87 -5.01 18.37
C ILE A 217 1.41 -5.58 17.03
N ILE A 218 1.97 -5.04 15.95
CA ILE A 218 1.66 -5.35 14.55
C ILE A 218 2.95 -5.42 13.74
N ASN A 219 2.88 -6.07 12.58
CA ASN A 219 3.90 -6.11 11.53
C ASN A 219 3.31 -5.42 10.28
N PRO A 220 3.38 -4.08 10.21
CA PRO A 220 2.77 -3.34 9.12
C PRO A 220 3.53 -3.61 7.82
N HIS A 221 2.80 -3.91 6.75
CA HIS A 221 3.33 -3.97 5.40
C HIS A 221 2.91 -2.76 4.56
N ILE A 222 1.70 -2.22 4.80
CA ILE A 222 1.21 -1.01 4.12
C ILE A 222 0.55 -0.07 5.11
N LEU A 223 0.86 1.22 5.01
CA LEU A 223 0.11 2.29 5.68
C LEU A 223 -0.76 3.03 4.67
N ILE A 224 -1.98 3.38 5.08
CA ILE A 224 -2.94 4.09 4.25
C ILE A 224 -3.24 5.44 4.90
N TYR A 225 -2.90 6.51 4.21
CA TYR A 225 -3.16 7.88 4.63
C TYR A 225 -4.11 8.58 3.66
N VAL A 226 -4.94 9.47 4.19
CA VAL A 226 -5.86 10.30 3.40
C VAL A 226 -5.69 11.77 3.76
N MET A 227 -5.74 12.63 2.75
CA MET A 227 -5.66 14.08 2.91
C MET A 227 -6.89 14.58 3.67
N MET A 228 -6.68 15.50 4.61
CA MET A 228 -7.76 16.16 5.37
C MET A 228 -8.24 17.44 4.70
#